data_AF-A0A542KMJ8-F1
#
_entry.id   AF-A0A542KMJ8-F1
#
_cell.length_a   1.000
_cell.length_b   1.000
_cell.length_c   1.000
_cell.angle_alpha   90.00
_cell.angle_beta   90.00
_cell.angle_gamma   90.00
#
_symmetry.space_group_name_H-M   'P 1'
#
loop_
_entity.id
_entity.type
_entity.pdbx_description
1 polymer ?
#
loop_
_entity_poly.entity_id
_entity_poly.type
_entity_poly.pdbx_seq_one_letter_code
_entity_poly.pdbx_strand_id
1 'polypeptide(L)'
;MNGRVLPVLVGATGHPPKTYRIPVPDPAGGPGTVLVYRRVPRGHSKRLGLPRGWKYAYDPQGRDTGRPKWPWSRPDATPGGKPEDTDG
;
A
#
# COMPACT_ATOMS: atom_id res chain seq x y z
N MET A 1 -14.67 -6.43 14.57
CA MET A 1 -14.64 -5.59 13.35
C MET A 1 -15.94 -4.79 13.28
N ASN A 2 -15.84 -3.46 13.26
CA ASN A 2 -16.90 -2.48 13.49
C ASN A 2 -17.77 -2.18 12.24
N GLY A 3 -17.80 -3.08 11.26
CA GLY A 3 -18.68 -3.00 10.07
C GLY A 3 -18.41 -1.86 9.08
N ARG A 4 -17.36 -1.04 9.29
CA ARG A 4 -17.03 0.09 8.42
C ARG A 4 -16.54 -0.41 7.05
N VAL A 5 -17.25 -0.02 6.00
CA VAL A 5 -16.87 -0.23 4.59
C VAL A 5 -16.12 1.01 4.12
N LEU A 6 -15.00 0.82 3.44
CA LEU A 6 -14.20 1.92 2.90
C LEU A 6 -14.25 1.86 1.38
N PRO A 7 -14.76 2.91 0.70
CA PRO A 7 -14.88 2.91 -0.75
C PRO A 7 -13.48 2.84 -1.37
N VAL A 8 -13.29 1.85 -2.24
CA VAL A 8 -12.01 1.63 -2.92
C VAL A 8 -12.12 2.17 -4.33
N LEU A 9 -11.26 3.15 -4.67
CA LEU A 9 -11.12 3.60 -6.04
C LEU A 9 -10.52 2.46 -6.88
N VAL A 10 -11.28 2.02 -7.88
CA VAL A 10 -10.80 1.09 -8.91
C VAL A 10 -10.27 1.86 -10.10
N GLY A 11 -9.18 1.37 -10.70
CA GLY A 11 -8.65 1.95 -11.94
C GLY A 11 -9.51 1.59 -13.16
N ALA A 12 -9.12 2.08 -14.34
CA ALA A 12 -9.86 1.87 -15.60
C ALA A 12 -10.21 0.40 -15.90
N THR A 13 -9.41 -0.56 -15.43
CA THR A 13 -9.66 -2.00 -15.63
C THR A 13 -10.65 -2.59 -14.61
N GLY A 14 -11.25 -1.79 -13.73
CA GLY A 14 -12.13 -2.27 -12.64
C GLY A 14 -11.43 -3.13 -11.59
N HIS A 15 -10.12 -3.32 -11.71
CA HIS A 15 -9.35 -4.15 -10.80
C HIS A 15 -9.10 -3.42 -9.48
N PRO A 16 -9.40 -4.06 -8.33
CA PRO A 16 -9.04 -3.54 -7.02
C PRO A 16 -7.53 -3.24 -6.94
N PRO A 17 -7.12 -2.16 -6.25
CA PRO A 17 -5.71 -1.76 -6.15
C PRO A 17 -4.79 -2.88 -5.69
N LYS A 18 -3.56 -2.90 -6.19
CA LYS A 18 -2.56 -3.90 -5.76
C LYS A 18 -2.26 -3.80 -4.25
N THR A 19 -2.33 -2.60 -3.70
CA THR A 19 -2.12 -2.32 -2.28
C THR A 19 -3.23 -1.41 -1.78
N TYR A 20 -3.68 -1.67 -0.57
CA TYR A 20 -4.73 -0.92 0.10
C TYR A 20 -4.31 -0.56 1.52
N ARG A 21 -4.62 0.67 1.96
CA ARG A 21 -4.21 1.22 3.25
C ARG A 21 -5.43 1.59 4.08
N ILE A 22 -5.49 1.08 5.31
CA ILE A 22 -6.59 1.32 6.25
C ILE A 22 -6.04 2.13 7.42
N PRO A 23 -6.45 3.41 7.58
CA PRO A 23 -6.14 4.16 8.79
C PRO A 23 -6.97 3.59 9.94
N VAL A 24 -6.28 3.22 11.01
CA VAL A 24 -6.84 2.73 12.26
C VAL A 24 -6.55 3.77 13.34
N PRO A 25 -7.57 4.45 13.89
CA PRO A 25 -7.36 5.38 14.99
C PRO A 25 -6.92 4.62 16.25
N ASP A 26 -6.05 5.23 17.04
CA ASP A 26 -5.66 4.70 18.34
C ASP A 26 -6.81 4.91 19.35
N PRO A 27 -7.26 3.86 20.06
CA PRO A 27 -8.38 3.97 20.99
C PRO A 27 -8.06 4.81 22.24
N ALA A 28 -6.78 5.01 22.58
CA ALA A 28 -6.33 5.85 23.69
C ALA A 28 -5.98 7.29 23.25
N GLY A 29 -6.25 7.65 21.99
CA GLY A 29 -5.99 8.99 21.46
C GLY A 29 -4.55 9.23 20.99
N GLY A 30 -3.72 8.19 20.93
CA GLY A 30 -2.37 8.24 20.35
C GLY A 30 -2.35 8.39 18.83
N PRO A 31 -1.16 8.42 18.21
CA PRO A 31 -1.03 8.47 16.75
C PRO A 31 -1.66 7.22 16.11
N GLY A 32 -2.55 7.44 15.13
CA GLY A 32 -3.18 6.34 14.40
C GLY A 32 -2.18 5.50 13.61
N THR A 33 -2.51 4.22 13.41
CA THR A 33 -1.70 3.28 12.61
C THR A 33 -2.33 3.06 11.24
N VAL A 34 -1.51 2.87 10.22
CA VAL A 34 -1.98 2.46 8.89
C VAL A 34 -1.72 0.99 8.69
N LEU A 35 -2.78 0.19 8.55
CA LEU A 35 -2.66 -1.22 8.14
C LEU A 35 -2.60 -1.32 6.63
N VAL A 36 -1.55 -1.97 6.11
CA VAL A 36 -1.37 -2.17 4.68
C VAL A 36 -1.78 -3.59 4.31
N TYR A 37 -2.49 -3.71 3.18
CA TYR A 37 -2.94 -4.98 2.64
C TYR A 37 -2.56 -5.07 1.16
N ARG A 38 -2.05 -6.22 0.74
CA ARG A 38 -1.63 -6.48 -0.64
C ARG A 38 -2.49 -7.53 -1.32
N ARG A 39 -2.78 -7.32 -2.60
CA ARG A 39 -3.48 -8.28 -3.44
C ARG A 39 -2.57 -9.47 -3.75
N VAL A 40 -3.00 -10.67 -3.38
CA VAL A 40 -2.29 -11.94 -3.61
C VAL A 40 -3.22 -12.96 -4.27
N PRO A 41 -2.69 -13.88 -5.09
CA PRO A 41 -3.47 -14.99 -5.62
C PRO A 41 -4.10 -15.80 -4.48
N ARG A 42 -5.37 -16.18 -4.62
CA ARG A 42 -6.03 -17.13 -3.71
C ARG A 42 -5.52 -18.56 -3.89
N GLY A 43 -4.97 -18.83 -5.06
CA GLY A 43 -4.43 -20.12 -5.49
C GLY A 43 -4.27 -20.14 -7.00
N HIS A 44 -3.63 -21.17 -7.52
CA HIS A 44 -3.32 -21.29 -8.95
C HIS A 44 -4.04 -22.50 -9.57
N SER A 45 -4.33 -22.44 -10.87
CA SER A 45 -4.86 -23.57 -11.62
C SER A 45 -3.77 -24.64 -11.82
N LYS A 46 -4.15 -25.93 -11.77
CA LYS A 46 -3.19 -27.04 -11.78
C LYS A 46 -2.39 -27.17 -13.07
N ARG A 47 -3.01 -26.88 -14.23
CA ARG A 47 -2.37 -27.08 -15.55
C ARG A 47 -1.65 -25.83 -16.08
N LEU A 48 -2.20 -24.65 -15.85
CA LEU A 48 -1.71 -23.39 -16.45
C LEU A 48 -1.04 -22.46 -15.43
N GLY A 49 -1.12 -22.75 -14.13
CA GLY A 49 -0.56 -21.89 -13.09
C GLY A 49 -1.26 -20.53 -12.97
N LEU A 50 -2.43 -20.34 -13.59
CA LEU A 50 -3.13 -19.07 -13.57
C LEU A 50 -3.82 -18.80 -12.22
N PRO A 51 -3.80 -17.56 -11.70
CA PRO A 51 -4.52 -17.20 -10.48
C PRO A 51 -6.03 -17.46 -10.61
N ARG A 52 -6.61 -18.23 -9.68
CA ARG A 52 -8.06 -18.53 -9.63
C ARG A 52 -8.89 -17.45 -8.91
N GLY A 53 -8.35 -16.25 -8.80
CA GLY A 53 -8.91 -15.16 -8.03
C GLY A 53 -7.92 -14.56 -7.04
N TRP A 54 -8.35 -13.49 -6.38
CA TRP A 54 -7.49 -12.62 -5.57
C TRP A 54 -8.04 -12.45 -4.17
N LYS A 55 -7.14 -12.31 -3.19
CA LYS A 55 -7.47 -11.89 -1.83
C LYS A 55 -6.49 -10.81 -1.40
N TYR A 56 -6.85 -10.09 -0.35
CA TYR A 56 -5.93 -9.19 0.33
C TYR A 56 -5.29 -9.90 1.51
N ALA A 57 -3.96 -9.82 1.60
CA ALA A 57 -3.18 -10.30 2.74
C ALA A 57 -2.58 -9.09 3.46
N TYR A 58 -2.62 -9.10 4.79
CA TYR A 58 -1.98 -8.09 5.62
C TYR A 58 -0.48 -8.07 5.34
N ASP A 59 0.06 -6.86 5.13
CA ASP A 59 1.47 -6.60 4.90
C ASP A 59 2.00 -5.71 6.03
N PRO A 60 2.55 -6.29 7.11
CA PRO A 60 3.04 -5.52 8.26
C PRO A 60 4.25 -4.65 7.92
N GLN A 61 4.93 -4.93 6.81
CA GLN A 61 6.07 -4.15 6.38
C GLN A 61 5.67 -2.91 5.57
N GLY A 62 4.41 -2.85 5.13
CA GLY A 62 3.84 -1.69 4.46
C GLY A 62 4.64 -1.22 3.24
N ARG A 63 5.45 -2.10 2.63
CA ARG A 63 6.35 -1.67 1.56
C ARG A 63 5.52 -1.19 0.39
N ASP A 64 5.78 0.03 -0.03
CA ASP A 64 5.21 0.55 -1.26
C ASP A 64 5.58 -0.39 -2.40
N THR A 65 4.59 -0.85 -3.14
CA THR A 65 4.84 -1.50 -4.42
C THR A 65 5.42 -0.41 -5.30
N GLY A 66 6.75 -0.33 -5.32
CA GLY A 66 7.48 0.87 -5.71
C GLY A 66 7.05 1.48 -7.03
N ARG A 67 7.39 2.76 -7.18
CA ARG A 67 7.31 3.53 -8.42
C ARG A 67 7.60 2.64 -9.65
N PRO A 68 6.77 2.70 -10.69
CA PRO A 68 7.02 1.96 -11.92
C PRO A 68 8.47 2.17 -12.39
N LYS A 69 9.21 1.08 -12.53
CA LYS A 69 10.58 1.12 -13.06
C LYS A 69 10.51 1.21 -14.58
N TRP A 70 10.27 2.43 -15.07
CA TRP A 70 10.46 2.73 -16.48
C TRP A 70 11.93 3.07 -16.74
N PRO A 71 12.46 2.77 -17.93
CA PRO A 71 13.83 3.14 -18.27
C PRO A 71 14.05 4.67 -18.33
N TRP A 72 12.99 5.47 -18.27
CA TRP A 72 13.02 6.94 -18.18
C TRP A 72 12.55 7.49 -16.82
N SER A 73 12.37 6.64 -15.79
CA SER A 73 12.04 7.13 -14.45
C SER A 73 13.27 7.78 -13.81
N ARG A 74 13.16 9.06 -13.43
CA ARG A 74 14.21 9.75 -12.64
C ARG A 74 14.28 9.16 -11.23
N PRO A 75 15.48 9.02 -10.62
CA PRO A 75 15.63 8.56 -9.25
C PRO A 75 15.05 9.59 -8.26
N ASP A 76 14.50 9.11 -7.14
CA ASP A 76 13.95 9.97 -6.09
C ASP A 76 15.05 10.79 -5.42
N ALA A 77 14.91 12.11 -5.47
CA ALA A 77 15.61 13.02 -4.59
C ALA A 77 14.86 13.04 -3.24
N THR A 78 15.34 12.29 -2.26
CA THR A 78 14.99 12.54 -0.85
C THR A 78 15.78 13.77 -0.39
N PRO A 79 15.16 14.90 0.00
CA PRO A 79 15.88 15.95 0.70
C PRO A 79 16.08 15.46 2.14
N GLY A 80 17.29 14.98 2.43
CA GLY A 80 17.72 14.71 3.79
C GLY A 80 17.90 16.03 4.54
N GLY A 81 17.07 16.23 5.57
CA GLY A 81 17.39 16.97 6.80
C GLY A 81 17.89 18.40 6.69
N LYS A 82 17.05 19.37 7.06
CA LYS A 82 17.52 20.59 7.71
C LYS A 82 17.52 20.32 9.22
N PRO A 83 18.54 20.80 9.96
CA PRO A 83 18.20 21.62 11.10
C PRO A 83 18.80 23.02 10.93
N GLU A 84 18.11 23.96 11.53
CA GLU A 84 18.47 25.37 11.64
C GLU A 84 19.82 25.51 12.36
N ASP A 85 20.61 26.51 11.95
CA ASP A 85 21.48 27.23 12.88
C ASP A 85 21.28 28.73 12.65
N THR A 86 21.01 29.40 13.77
CA THR A 86 20.85 30.82 13.97
C THR A 86 22.22 31.46 14.26
N ASP A 87 22.34 32.72 13.85
CA ASP A 87 23.29 33.78 14.29
C ASP A 87 24.59 34.00 13.50
N GLY A 88 24.86 35.30 13.27
CA GLY A 88 25.99 35.87 12.54
C GLY A 88 25.64 37.15 11.80
#